data_AF-A0A3M7LA01-F1
#
_entry.id   AF-A0A3M7LA01-F1
#
_cell.length_a   1.000
_cell.length_b   1.000
_cell.length_c   1.000
_cell.angle_alpha   90.00
_cell.angle_beta   90.00
_cell.angle_gamma   90.00
#
_symmetry.space_group_name_H-M   'P 1'
#
loop_
_entity.id
_entity.type
_entity.pdbx_description
1 polymer ?
#
loop_
_entity_poly.entity_id
_entity_poly.type
_entity_poly.pdbx_seq_one_letter_code
_entity_poly.pdbx_strand_id
1 'polypeptide(L)'
;MSKIKLFFLFLLCSNFYLTQKTKDFQITDSVNAKNYATDLIFKGRKDNNNTKLADGYLLLSKFSRKDRILLYLDSAIVVSKKYPEYLSKIYTYKGNYYYLKGDYLESLDSYLSARNFCKKDSKTYNIINFTLPPYFIKAINENKKDKAI
;
A
#
# COMPACT_ATOMS: atom_id res chain seq x y z
N MET A 1 26.17 -27.83 32.91
CA MET A 1 25.24 -26.77 32.43
C MET A 1 23.89 -27.40 32.12
N SER A 2 22.80 -26.94 32.75
CA SER A 2 21.45 -27.49 32.50
C SER A 2 21.01 -27.22 31.07
N LYS A 3 20.45 -28.24 30.40
CA LYS A 3 19.96 -28.19 29.00
C LYS A 3 19.01 -27.02 28.74
N ILE A 4 18.30 -26.56 29.78
CA ILE A 4 17.38 -25.43 29.75
C ILE A 4 18.11 -24.11 29.47
N LYS A 5 19.30 -23.88 30.07
CA LYS A 5 20.08 -22.65 29.84
C LYS A 5 20.64 -22.60 28.41
N LEU A 6 20.97 -23.75 27.83
CA LEU A 6 21.45 -23.85 26.45
C LEU A 6 20.34 -23.56 25.44
N PHE A 7 19.11 -24.00 25.72
CA PHE A 7 17.93 -23.71 24.91
C PHE A 7 17.56 -22.23 24.90
N PHE A 8 17.58 -21.57 26.08
CA PHE A 8 17.34 -20.12 26.17
C PHE A 8 18.43 -19.29 25.47
N LEU A 9 19.70 -19.70 25.57
CA LEU A 9 20.80 -19.06 24.85
C LEU A 9 20.62 -19.19 23.33
N PHE A 10 20.17 -20.35 22.85
CA PHE A 10 19.90 -20.58 21.43
C PHE A 10 18.74 -19.71 20.91
N LEU A 11 17.66 -19.55 21.69
CA LEU A 11 16.55 -18.65 21.38
C LEU A 11 16.96 -17.18 21.34
N LEU A 12 17.84 -16.74 22.26
CA LEU A 12 18.35 -15.36 22.25
C LEU A 12 19.26 -15.10 21.04
N CYS A 13 20.16 -16.03 20.72
CA CYS A 13 21.05 -15.90 19.56
C CYS A 13 20.28 -15.89 18.23
N SER A 14 19.25 -16.71 18.07
CA SER A 14 18.45 -16.75 16.84
C SER A 14 17.61 -15.48 16.64
N ASN A 15 17.00 -14.93 17.71
CA ASN A 15 16.30 -13.65 17.64
C ASN A 15 17.24 -12.46 17.38
N PHE A 16 18.44 -12.47 17.98
CA PHE A 16 19.44 -11.42 17.76
C PHE A 16 19.99 -11.45 16.32
N TYR A 17 20.26 -12.65 15.78
CA TYR A 17 20.72 -12.83 14.40
C TYR A 17 19.68 -12.37 13.37
N LEU A 18 18.40 -12.65 13.60
CA LEU A 18 17.28 -12.15 12.77
C LEU A 18 17.13 -10.62 12.82
N THR A 19 17.36 -10.02 13.99
CA THR A 19 17.25 -8.57 14.20
C THR A 19 18.37 -7.80 13.50
N GLN A 20 19.59 -8.34 13.46
CA GLN A 20 20.70 -7.72 12.72
C GLN A 20 20.52 -7.84 11.21
N LYS A 21 20.14 -9.02 10.71
CA LYS A 21 19.93 -9.28 9.28
C LYS A 21 18.84 -8.39 8.65
N THR A 22 17.86 -7.95 9.44
CA THR A 22 16.77 -7.08 8.95
C THR A 22 17.12 -5.59 8.96
N LYS A 23 18.03 -5.13 9.83
CA LYS A 23 18.47 -3.74 9.89
C LYS A 23 19.30 -3.34 8.67
N ASP A 24 20.22 -4.19 8.24
CA ASP A 24 21.15 -3.86 7.15
C ASP A 24 20.50 -3.98 5.76
N PHE A 25 19.46 -4.79 5.61
CA PHE A 25 18.76 -5.00 4.33
C PHE A 25 17.69 -3.95 4.03
N GLN A 26 17.19 -3.23 5.04
CA GLN A 26 16.10 -2.25 4.84
C GLN A 26 16.59 -0.81 4.64
N ILE A 27 17.76 -0.44 5.16
CA ILE A 27 18.12 0.97 5.30
C ILE A 27 18.75 1.52 4.01
N THR A 28 19.72 0.82 3.42
CA THR A 28 20.46 1.27 2.23
C THR A 28 19.57 1.42 1.00
N ASP A 29 18.68 0.45 0.77
CA ASP A 29 17.76 0.48 -0.37
C ASP A 29 16.66 1.54 -0.21
N SER A 30 16.25 1.84 1.04
CA SER A 30 15.21 2.85 1.29
C SER A 30 15.67 4.28 1.00
N VAL A 31 16.96 4.59 1.20
CA VAL A 31 17.53 5.91 0.87
C VAL A 31 17.60 6.09 -0.64
N ASN A 32 18.11 5.08 -1.35
CA ASN A 32 18.15 5.09 -2.81
C ASN A 32 16.75 5.17 -3.42
N ALA A 33 15.78 4.44 -2.86
CA ALA A 33 14.39 4.50 -3.31
C ALA A 33 13.75 5.88 -3.10
N LYS A 34 14.05 6.57 -1.98
CA LYS A 34 13.57 7.95 -1.74
C LYS A 34 14.19 8.96 -2.70
N ASN A 35 15.49 8.84 -2.98
CA ASN A 35 16.17 9.69 -3.95
C ASN A 35 15.57 9.50 -5.34
N TYR A 36 15.39 8.25 -5.76
CA TYR A 36 14.73 7.92 -7.03
C TYR A 36 13.28 8.44 -7.10
N ALA A 37 12.52 8.31 -6.00
CA ALA A 37 11.17 8.86 -5.92
C ALA A 37 11.16 10.39 -6.07
N THR A 38 12.13 11.06 -5.46
CA THR A 38 12.31 12.52 -5.54
C THR A 38 12.66 12.95 -6.97
N ASP A 39 13.52 12.20 -7.66
CA ASP A 39 13.85 12.43 -9.06
C ASP A 39 12.63 12.26 -9.98
N LEU A 40 11.79 11.25 -9.73
CA LEU A 40 10.53 11.07 -10.46
C LEU A 40 9.60 12.28 -10.28
N ILE A 41 9.48 12.80 -9.06
CA ILE A 41 8.68 13.99 -8.77
C ILE A 41 9.28 15.23 -9.46
N PHE A 42 10.60 15.42 -9.37
CA PHE A 42 11.27 16.55 -10.01
C PHE A 42 11.07 16.56 -11.53
N LYS A 43 11.35 15.43 -12.18
CA LYS A 43 11.12 15.26 -13.63
C LYS A 43 9.64 15.38 -13.98
N GLY A 44 8.75 14.81 -13.17
CA GLY A 44 7.31 14.92 -13.35
C GLY A 44 6.81 16.36 -13.32
N ARG A 45 7.32 17.20 -12.42
CA ARG A 45 7.00 18.63 -12.38
C ARG A 45 7.56 19.38 -13.59
N LYS A 46 8.84 19.13 -13.92
CA LYS A 46 9.51 19.77 -15.06
C LYS A 46 8.80 19.47 -16.38
N ASP A 47 8.37 18.22 -16.56
CA ASP A 47 7.80 17.72 -17.81
C ASP A 47 6.26 17.80 -17.84
N ASN A 48 5.60 18.34 -16.80
CA ASN A 48 4.15 18.27 -16.59
C ASN A 48 3.58 16.84 -16.72
N ASN A 49 4.34 15.86 -16.25
CA ASN A 49 4.02 14.44 -16.35
C ASN A 49 3.44 13.92 -15.03
N ASN A 50 2.11 13.84 -15.01
CA ASN A 50 1.35 13.41 -13.84
C ASN A 50 1.52 11.93 -13.48
N THR A 51 1.86 11.06 -14.43
CA THR A 51 2.11 9.64 -14.10
C THR A 51 3.45 9.48 -13.38
N LYS A 52 4.50 10.21 -13.81
CA LYS A 52 5.78 10.28 -13.05
C LYS A 52 5.58 10.85 -11.65
N LEU A 53 4.75 11.88 -11.50
CA LEU A 53 4.41 12.43 -10.18
C LEU A 53 3.73 11.38 -9.30
N ALA A 54 2.74 10.66 -9.84
CA ALA A 54 2.01 9.63 -9.12
C ALA A 54 2.93 8.48 -8.68
N ASP A 55 3.81 8.01 -9.57
CA ASP A 55 4.79 6.97 -9.25
C ASP A 55 5.77 7.41 -8.16
N GLY A 56 6.28 8.64 -8.25
CA GLY A 56 7.19 9.18 -7.25
C GLY A 56 6.52 9.27 -5.87
N TYR A 57 5.31 9.81 -5.78
CA TYR A 57 4.58 9.89 -4.51
C TYR A 57 4.21 8.49 -3.97
N LEU A 58 3.79 7.56 -4.83
CA LEU A 58 3.51 6.19 -4.43
C LEU A 58 4.77 5.46 -3.94
N LEU A 59 5.93 5.77 -4.50
CA LEU A 59 7.19 5.22 -4.01
C LEU A 59 7.58 5.80 -2.65
N LEU A 60 7.44 7.13 -2.48
CA LEU A 60 7.64 7.77 -1.18
C LEU A 60 6.73 7.19 -0.10
N SER A 61 5.46 6.90 -0.41
CA SER A 61 4.54 6.33 0.58
C SER A 61 5.01 4.96 1.12
N LYS A 62 5.73 4.17 0.33
CA LYS A 62 6.23 2.84 0.73
C LYS A 62 7.44 2.90 1.66
N PHE A 63 8.29 3.92 1.48
CA PHE A 63 9.57 4.02 2.20
C PHE A 63 9.59 5.13 3.25
N SER A 64 8.49 5.87 3.40
CA SER A 64 8.39 6.95 4.37
C SER A 64 7.98 6.47 5.76
N ARG A 65 8.24 7.34 6.73
CA ARG A 65 7.74 7.17 8.09
C ARG A 65 6.20 7.13 8.09
N LYS A 66 5.62 6.43 9.05
CA LYS A 66 4.17 6.17 9.15
C LYS A 66 3.30 7.43 9.10
N ASP A 67 3.79 8.56 9.63
CA ASP A 67 3.12 9.87 9.66
C ASP A 67 2.97 10.51 8.27
N ARG A 68 3.77 10.09 7.28
CA ARG A 68 3.77 10.68 5.93
C ARG A 68 3.14 9.80 4.85
N ILE A 69 2.84 8.55 5.16
CA ILE A 69 2.35 7.58 4.16
C ILE A 69 1.07 8.09 3.52
N LEU A 70 0.07 8.48 4.33
CA LEU A 70 -1.20 9.01 3.82
C LEU A 70 -1.02 10.29 3.02
N LEU A 71 -0.17 11.21 3.48
CA LEU A 71 0.12 12.46 2.77
C LEU A 71 0.63 12.20 1.34
N TYR A 72 1.52 11.23 1.18
CA TYR A 72 2.02 10.87 -0.15
C TYR A 72 0.99 10.12 -0.99
N LEU A 73 0.18 9.24 -0.39
CA LEU A 73 -0.92 8.59 -1.11
C LEU A 73 -1.95 9.61 -1.60
N ASP A 74 -2.31 10.60 -0.78
CA ASP A 74 -3.25 11.66 -1.16
C ASP A 74 -2.67 12.55 -2.27
N SER A 75 -1.38 12.88 -2.18
CA SER A 75 -0.67 13.59 -3.26
C SER A 75 -0.71 12.80 -4.57
N ALA A 76 -0.50 11.48 -4.51
CA ALA A 76 -0.59 10.60 -5.67
C ALA A 76 -2.00 10.58 -6.27
N ILE A 77 -3.05 10.51 -5.44
CA ILE A 77 -4.46 10.57 -5.88
C ILE A 77 -4.73 11.88 -6.64
N VAL A 78 -4.26 13.02 -6.11
CA VAL A 78 -4.50 14.34 -6.70
C VAL A 78 -3.92 14.44 -8.11
N VAL A 79 -2.66 14.01 -8.30
CA VAL A 79 -2.01 14.09 -9.61
C VAL A 79 -2.52 13.03 -10.58
N SER A 80 -3.02 11.89 -10.08
CA SER A 80 -3.45 10.78 -10.92
C SER A 80 -4.94 10.75 -11.27
N LYS A 81 -5.71 11.82 -10.98
CA LYS A 81 -7.18 11.85 -11.16
C LYS A 81 -7.67 11.41 -12.55
N LYS A 82 -6.89 11.69 -13.60
CA LYS A 82 -7.23 11.34 -14.99
C LYS A 82 -6.86 9.90 -15.38
N TYR A 83 -6.25 9.15 -14.47
CA TYR A 83 -5.71 7.80 -14.72
C TYR A 83 -6.34 6.80 -13.75
N PRO A 84 -7.51 6.22 -14.11
CA PRO A 84 -8.23 5.29 -13.24
C PRO A 84 -7.39 4.12 -12.73
N GLU A 85 -6.51 3.56 -13.57
CA GLU A 85 -5.63 2.45 -13.18
C GLU A 85 -4.67 2.83 -12.04
N TYR A 86 -4.17 4.08 -12.06
CA TYR A 86 -3.36 4.61 -10.97
C TYR A 86 -4.20 4.82 -9.71
N LEU A 87 -5.39 5.41 -9.84
CA LEU A 87 -6.29 5.60 -8.70
C LEU A 87 -6.60 4.26 -8.02
N SER A 88 -6.93 3.23 -8.81
CA SER A 88 -7.17 1.88 -8.32
C SER A 88 -5.99 1.35 -7.50
N LYS A 89 -4.78 1.45 -8.05
CA LYS A 89 -3.55 1.04 -7.38
C LYS A 89 -3.35 1.82 -6.07
N ILE A 90 -3.43 3.15 -6.11
CA ILE A 90 -3.14 4.01 -4.95
C ILE A 90 -4.16 3.78 -3.82
N TYR A 91 -5.45 3.68 -4.15
CA TYR A 91 -6.49 3.35 -3.16
C TYR A 91 -6.30 1.94 -2.57
N THR A 92 -5.77 0.98 -3.33
CA THR A 92 -5.40 -0.33 -2.78
C THR A 92 -4.29 -0.20 -1.73
N TYR A 93 -3.26 0.61 -1.99
CA TYR A 93 -2.21 0.88 -1.00
C TYR A 93 -2.75 1.61 0.24
N LYS A 94 -3.70 2.54 0.06
CA LYS A 94 -4.37 3.24 1.16
C LYS A 94 -5.19 2.27 2.01
N GLY A 95 -5.93 1.35 1.37
CA GLY A 95 -6.66 0.29 2.05
C GLY A 95 -5.75 -0.64 2.86
N ASN A 96 -4.63 -1.06 2.28
CA ASN A 96 -3.62 -1.88 2.98
C ASN A 96 -3.04 -1.14 4.19
N TYR A 97 -2.75 0.16 4.07
CA TYR A 97 -2.22 0.96 5.18
C TYR A 97 -3.20 0.98 6.36
N TYR A 98 -4.48 1.31 6.10
CA TYR A 98 -5.50 1.33 7.15
C TYR A 98 -5.75 -0.06 7.73
N TYR A 99 -5.75 -1.11 6.90
CA TYR A 99 -5.90 -2.49 7.37
C TYR A 99 -4.81 -2.87 8.37
N LEU A 100 -3.54 -2.60 8.05
CA LEU A 100 -2.40 -2.90 8.92
C LEU A 100 -2.38 -2.06 10.20
N LYS A 101 -3.06 -0.92 10.20
CA LYS A 101 -3.24 -0.05 11.38
C LYS A 101 -4.41 -0.51 12.27
N GLY A 102 -5.33 -1.32 11.74
CA GLY A 102 -6.56 -1.74 12.42
C GLY A 102 -7.78 -0.83 12.12
N ASP A 103 -7.63 0.15 11.23
CA ASP A 103 -8.67 1.08 10.83
C ASP A 103 -9.54 0.43 9.71
N TYR A 104 -10.36 -0.55 10.09
CA TYR A 104 -11.01 -1.43 9.11
C TYR A 104 -12.07 -0.76 8.23
N LEU A 105 -12.75 0.28 8.73
CA LEU A 105 -13.76 1.01 7.95
C LEU A 105 -13.10 1.83 6.84
N GLU A 106 -12.06 2.57 7.16
CA GLU A 106 -11.26 3.36 6.22
C GLU A 106 -10.54 2.45 5.22
N SER A 107 -10.12 1.26 5.68
CA SER A 107 -9.58 0.23 4.81
C SER A 107 -10.60 -0.23 3.78
N LEU A 108 -11.81 -0.58 4.24
CA LEU A 108 -12.93 -0.98 3.38
C LEU A 108 -13.26 0.11 2.35
N ASP A 109 -13.48 1.35 2.79
CA ASP A 109 -13.80 2.48 1.91
C ASP A 109 -12.72 2.70 0.84
N SER A 110 -11.46 2.54 1.22
CA SER A 110 -10.34 2.63 0.30
C SER A 110 -10.36 1.49 -0.73
N TYR A 111 -10.61 0.24 -0.32
CA TYR A 111 -10.72 -0.88 -1.26
C TYR A 111 -11.93 -0.75 -2.19
N LEU A 112 -13.06 -0.23 -1.71
CA LEU A 112 -14.23 0.05 -2.54
C LEU A 112 -13.93 1.12 -3.59
N SER A 113 -13.24 2.19 -3.18
CA SER A 113 -12.73 3.20 -4.11
C SER A 113 -11.81 2.57 -5.15
N ALA A 114 -10.87 1.72 -4.72
CA ALA A 114 -9.95 1.04 -5.62
C ALA A 114 -10.67 0.16 -6.66
N ARG A 115 -11.69 -0.59 -6.22
CA ARG A 115 -12.52 -1.45 -7.06
C ARG A 115 -13.29 -0.65 -8.11
N ASN A 116 -13.84 0.50 -7.74
CA ASN A 116 -14.62 1.36 -8.64
C ASN A 116 -13.78 1.91 -9.80
N PHE A 117 -12.47 2.04 -9.63
CA PHE A 117 -11.55 2.46 -10.70
C PHE A 117 -10.94 1.29 -11.49
N CYS A 118 -11.18 0.03 -11.09
CA CYS A 118 -10.72 -1.12 -11.86
C CYS A 118 -11.60 -1.37 -13.08
N LYS A 119 -10.97 -1.85 -14.16
CA LYS A 119 -11.70 -2.61 -15.18
C LYS A 119 -12.21 -3.91 -14.55
N LYS A 120 -13.50 -4.20 -14.76
CA LYS A 120 -14.14 -5.45 -14.30
C LYS A 120 -13.32 -6.65 -14.79
N ASP A 121 -13.17 -7.65 -13.93
CA ASP A 121 -12.46 -8.92 -14.16
C ASP A 121 -10.95 -8.78 -14.42
N SER A 122 -10.37 -7.59 -14.26
CA SER A 122 -8.93 -7.41 -14.25
C SER A 122 -8.27 -8.12 -13.06
N LYS A 123 -6.97 -8.43 -13.17
CA LYS A 123 -6.19 -9.01 -12.07
C LYS A 123 -6.36 -8.20 -10.77
N THR A 124 -6.28 -6.87 -10.86
CA THR A 124 -6.45 -5.97 -9.71
C THR A 124 -7.86 -6.05 -9.12
N TYR A 125 -8.89 -6.07 -9.96
CA TYR A 125 -10.28 -6.24 -9.52
C TYR A 125 -10.48 -7.55 -8.75
N ASN A 126 -9.91 -8.64 -9.25
CA ASN A 126 -10.01 -9.96 -8.61
C ASN A 126 -9.24 -10.01 -7.28
N ILE A 127 -8.05 -9.38 -7.21
CA ILE A 127 -7.29 -9.26 -5.96
C ILE A 127 -8.06 -8.45 -4.91
N ILE A 128 -8.66 -7.32 -5.30
CA ILE A 128 -9.46 -6.49 -4.37
C ILE A 128 -10.69 -7.26 -3.89
N ASN A 129 -11.39 -7.95 -4.78
CA ASN A 129 -12.53 -8.79 -4.38
C ASN A 129 -12.12 -9.98 -3.49
N PHE A 130 -10.92 -10.53 -3.64
CA PHE A 130 -10.44 -11.53 -2.69
C PHE A 130 -10.15 -10.92 -1.31
N THR A 131 -9.70 -9.67 -1.27
CA THR A 131 -9.34 -8.96 -0.03
C THR A 131 -10.58 -8.47 0.72
N LEU A 132 -11.65 -8.12 0.00
CA LEU A 132 -12.93 -7.75 0.59
C LEU A 132 -13.63 -8.98 1.17
N PRO A 133 -14.16 -8.94 2.40
CA PRO A 133 -14.89 -10.06 2.95
C PRO A 133 -16.10 -10.44 2.07
N PRO A 134 -16.40 -11.74 1.87
CA PRO A 134 -17.43 -12.20 0.93
C PRO A 134 -18.82 -11.61 1.18
N TYR A 135 -19.18 -11.38 2.45
CA TYR A 135 -20.47 -10.81 2.82
C TYR A 135 -20.62 -9.33 2.42
N PHE A 136 -19.53 -8.55 2.40
CA PHE A 136 -19.56 -7.18 1.89
C PHE A 136 -19.76 -7.14 0.38
N ILE A 137 -19.11 -8.05 -0.37
CA ILE A 137 -19.26 -8.12 -1.82
C ILE A 137 -20.70 -8.43 -2.21
N LYS A 138 -21.34 -9.35 -1.47
CA LYS A 138 -22.76 -9.67 -1.63
C LYS A 138 -23.65 -8.44 -1.43
N ALA A 139 -23.49 -7.74 -0.31
CA ALA A 139 -24.28 -6.53 0.00
C ALA A 139 -24.09 -5.39 -1.02
N ILE A 140 -22.88 -5.22 -1.56
CA ILE A 140 -22.60 -4.21 -2.60
C ILE A 140 -23.25 -4.57 -3.94
N ASN A 141 -23.22 -5.85 -4.31
CA ASN A 141 -23.81 -6.32 -5.56
C ASN A 141 -25.35 -6.26 -5.51
N GLU A 142 -25.95 -6.47 -4.34
CA GLU A 142 -27.39 -6.31 -4.10
C GLU A 142 -27.80 -4.83 -4.20
N ASN A 143 -27.10 -3.92 -3.52
CA ASN A 143 -27.36 -2.47 -3.59
C ASN A 143 -27.23 -1.86 -5.00
N LYS A 144 -26.40 -2.43 -5.87
CA LYS A 144 -26.27 -1.96 -7.27
C LYS A 144 -27.43 -2.40 -8.16
N LYS A 145 -28.12 -3.51 -7.84
CA LYS A 145 -29.32 -3.94 -8.56
C LYS A 145 -30.50 -3.02 -8.26
N ASP A 146 -30.62 -2.55 -7.02
CA ASP A 146 -31.71 -1.69 -6.58
C ASP A 146 -31.64 -0.26 -7.12
N LYS A 147 -30.46 0.18 -7.59
CA LYS A 147 -30.23 1.52 -8.19
C LYS A 147 -30.28 1.54 -9.72
N ALA A 148 -30.59 0.42 -10.37
CA ALA A 148 -30.64 0.29 -11.82
C ALA A 148 -32.08 0.22 -12.38
N ILE A 149 -33.08 0.60 -11.57
CA ILE A 149 -34.50 0.71 -11.91
C ILE A 149 -34.87 2.20 -12.00
#